data_AF-A0A7L5XVP3-F1
#
_entry.id   AF-A0A7L5XVP3-F1
#
_cell.length_a   1.000
_cell.length_b   1.000
_cell.length_c   1.000
_cell.angle_alpha   90.00
_cell.angle_beta   90.00
_cell.angle_gamma   90.00
#
_symmetry.space_group_name_H-M   'P 1'
#
loop_
_entity.id
_entity.type
_entity.pdbx_description
1 polymer ?
#
loop_
_entity_poly.entity_id
_entity_poly.type
_entity_poly.pdbx_seq_one_letter_code
_entity_poly.pdbx_strand_id
1 'polypeptide(L)' 'MGLWVVAGNAGARRFYARMGGRPGVERREWLRGAPIDEVAYLWERPETLGQACSKMGRSV' A
#
# COMPACT_ATOMS: atom_id res chain seq x y z
N MET A 1 6.75 9.83 1.15
CA MET A 1 5.93 9.08 2.13
C MET A 1 5.30 7.91 1.40
N GLY A 2 5.35 6.71 1.97
CA GLY A 2 4.88 5.47 1.35
C GLY A 2 4.41 4.48 2.40
N LEU A 3 3.70 3.44 1.96
CA LEU A 3 3.13 2.42 2.83
C LEU A 3 3.71 1.05 2.48
N TRP A 4 4.17 0.31 3.48
CA TRP A 4 4.61 -1.08 3.32
C TRP A 4 3.41 -2.02 3.32
N VAL A 5 3.36 -2.92 2.35
CA VAL A 5 2.26 -3.88 2.17
C VAL A 5 2.84 -5.26 1.95
N VAL A 6 2.36 -6.25 2.70
CA VAL A 6 2.76 -7.66 2.53
C VAL A 6 2.53 -8.11 1.08
N ALA A 7 3.57 -8.64 0.43
CA ALA A 7 3.58 -9.02 -0.98
C ALA A 7 2.51 -10.08 -1.30
N GLY A 8 2.26 -11.00 -0.36
CA GLY A 8 1.20 -12.02 -0.44
C GLY A 8 -0.23 -11.48 -0.27
N ASN A 9 -0.41 -10.23 0.16
CA ASN A 9 -1.74 -9.64 0.35
C ASN A 9 -2.26 -9.01 -0.96
N ALA A 10 -2.76 -9.84 -1.86
CA ALA A 10 -3.26 -9.42 -3.17
C ALA A 10 -4.40 -8.38 -3.08
N GLY A 11 -5.26 -8.48 -2.06
CA GLY A 11 -6.36 -7.54 -1.84
C GLY A 11 -5.85 -6.13 -1.52
N ALA A 12 -4.96 -6.01 -0.54
CA ALA A 12 -4.34 -4.74 -0.18
C ALA A 12 -3.56 -4.13 -1.36
N ARG A 13 -2.77 -4.94 -2.08
CA ARG A 13 -2.01 -4.49 -3.25
C ARG A 13 -2.89 -3.90 -4.35
N ARG A 14 -4.02 -4.55 -4.65
CA ARG A 14 -5.01 -4.02 -5.62
C ARG A 14 -5.65 -2.74 -5.14
N PHE A 15 -6.00 -2.66 -3.85
CA PHE A 15 -6.58 -1.48 -3.25
C PHE A 15 -5.64 -0.26 -3.35
N TYR A 16 -4.38 -0.41 -2.91
CA TYR A 16 -3.41 0.68 -2.97
C TYR A 16 -3.03 1.07 -4.41
N ALA A 17 -2.97 0.10 -5.33
CA ALA A 17 -2.81 0.40 -6.76
C ALA A 17 -3.99 1.24 -7.31
N ARG A 18 -5.24 0.90 -6.94
CA ARG A 18 -6.44 1.64 -7.36
C ARG A 18 -6.49 3.05 -6.77
N MET A 19 -5.88 3.27 -5.62
CA MET A 19 -5.67 4.60 -5.03
C MET A 19 -4.54 5.40 -5.69
N GLY A 20 -3.97 4.91 -6.79
CA GLY A 20 -2.87 5.58 -7.51
C GLY A 20 -1.49 5.33 -6.90
N GLY A 21 -1.39 4.41 -5.94
CA GLY A 21 -0.11 4.00 -5.39
C GLY A 21 0.66 3.15 -6.38
N ARG A 22 1.95 3.45 -6.57
CA ARG A 22 2.84 2.66 -7.42
C ARG A 22 3.71 1.75 -6.55
N PRO A 23 3.83 0.45 -6.88
CA PRO A 23 4.77 -0.42 -6.19
C PRO A 23 6.21 0.04 -6.48
N GLY A 24 7.06 -0.01 -5.45
CA GLY A 24 8.45 0.40 -5.50
C GLY A 24 9.36 -0.65 -4.89
N VAL A 25 10.17 -0.23 -3.91
CA VAL A 25 11.16 -1.08 -3.24
C VAL A 25 10.48 -2.26 -2.53
N GLU A 26 11.09 -3.43 -2.62
CA GLU A 26 10.71 -4.62 -1.87
C GLU A 26 11.70 -4.86 -0.72
N ARG A 27 11.23 -5.41 0.39
CA ARG A 27 12.07 -5.82 1.51
C ARG A 27 11.55 -7.09 2.15
N ARG A 28 12.44 -7.81 2.84
CA ARG A 28 12.10 -8.94 3.69
C ARG A 28 12.25 -8.55 5.15
N GLU A 29 11.20 -8.73 5.94
CA GLU A 29 11.17 -8.43 7.38
C GLU A 29 10.78 -9.69 8.17
N TRP A 30 11.20 -9.77 9.43
CA TRP A 30 10.78 -10.83 10.35
C TRP A 30 9.67 -10.35 11.25
N LEU A 31 8.44 -10.84 11.03
CA LEU A 31 7.28 -10.52 11.86
C LEU A 31 6.88 -11.77 12.64
N ARG A 32 6.90 -11.67 13.99
CA ARG A 32 6.56 -12.79 14.90
C ARG A 32 7.37 -14.08 14.61
N GLY A 33 8.64 -13.93 14.21
CA GLY A 33 9.51 -15.08 13.91
C GLY A 33 9.25 -15.75 12.56
N ALA A 34 8.39 -15.19 11.70
CA ALA A 34 8.21 -15.62 10.32
C ALA A 34 8.74 -14.55 9.36
N PRO A 35 9.47 -14.93 8.29
CA PRO A 35 9.87 -13.98 7.26
C PRO A 35 8.65 -13.58 6.43
N ILE A 36 8.46 -12.28 6.22
CA ILE A 36 7.44 -11.70 5.35
C ILE A 36 8.11 -10.82 4.30
N ASP A 37 7.62 -10.93 3.06
CA ASP A 37 8.01 -10.03 1.98
C ASP A 37 7.03 -8.86 1.93
N GLU A 38 7.56 -7.65 1.83
CA GLU A 38 6.79 -6.41 1.77
C GLU A 38 7.18 -5.58 0.55
N VAL A 39 6.20 -4.88 -0.02
CA VAL A 39 6.37 -3.95 -1.13
C VAL A 39 5.98 -2.55 -0.66
N ALA A 40 6.84 -1.56 -0.89
CA ALA A 40 6.52 -0.16 -0.64
C ALA A 40 5.61 0.37 -1.75
N TYR A 41 4.42 0.84 -1.38
CA TYR A 41 3.58 1.64 -2.25
C TYR A 41 3.90 3.13 -2.06
N LEU A 42 4.15 3.81 -3.18
CA LEU A 42 4.56 5.20 -3.24
C LEU A 42 3.51 6.03 -3.98
N TRP A 43 3.33 7.27 -3.54
CA TRP A 43 2.51 8.28 -4.20
C TRP A 43 3.35 9.51 -4.48
N GLU A 44 3.15 10.13 -5.65
CA GLU A 44 3.90 11.32 -6.08
C GLU A 44 3.67 12.52 -5.15
N ARG A 45 2.51 12.59 -4.50
CA ARG A 45 2.14 13.65 -3.55
C ARG A 45 1.52 13.06 -2.28
N PRO A 46 2.06 13.33 -1.07
CA PRO A 46 1.56 12.73 0.16
C PRO A 46 0.09 13.05 0.47
N GLU A 47 -0.41 14.22 0.07
CA GLU A 47 -1.82 14.61 0.22
C GLU A 47 -2.81 13.73 -0.56
N THR A 48 -2.33 12.96 -1.55
CA THR A 48 -3.20 12.09 -2.35
C THR A 48 -3.67 10.86 -1.59
N LEU A 49 -2.96 10.42 -0.55
CA LEU A 49 -3.38 9.27 0.27
C LEU A 49 -4.66 9.57 1.05
N GLY A 50 -4.71 10.74 1.70
CA GLY A 50 -5.89 11.19 2.46
C GLY A 50 -7.10 11.45 1.56
N GLN A 51 -6.89 12.06 0.39
CA GLN A 51 -7.95 12.31 -0.58
C GLN A 51 -8.49 11.03 -1.24
N ALA A 52 -7.63 10.05 -1.53
CA ALA A 52 -8.05 8.78 -2.11
C ALA A 52 -8.95 7.99 -1.16
N CYS A 53 -8.59 7.94 0.13
CA CYS A 53 -9.44 7.34 1.16
C CYS A 53 -10.80 8.05 1.28
N SER A 54 -10.83 9.38 1.21
CA SER A 54 -12.07 10.17 1.32
C SER A 54 -12.99 10.02 0.10
N LYS A 55 -12.45 9.87 -1.12
CA LYS A 55 -13.23 9.62 -2.34
C LYS A 55 -13.92 8.25 -2.36
N MET A 56 -13.31 7.21 -1.79
CA MET A 56 -13.92 5.87 -1.75
C MET A 56 -15.02 5.72 -0.70
N GLY A 57 -15.00 6.54 0.37
CA GLY A 57 -16.03 6.51 1.42
C GLY A 57 -17.37 7.16 1.04
N ARG A 58 -17.50 7.73 -0.17
CA ARG A 58 -18.73 8.40 -0.66
C ARG A 58 -19.55 7.59 -1.65
N SER A 59 -19.20 6.32 -1.90
CA SER A 59 -20.04 5.39 -2.65
C SER A 59 -20.68 4.38 -1.70
N VAL A 60 -21.72 4.85 -0.99
CA VAL A 60 -22.84 4.05 -0.48
C VAL A 60 -24.12 4.85 -0.66
#